data_AF-A0A8T1EWB3-F1
#
_entry.id   AF-A0A8T1EWB3-F1
#
_cell.length_a   1.000
_cell.length_b   1.000
_cell.length_c   1.000
_cell.angle_alpha   90.00
_cell.angle_beta   90.00
_cell.angle_gamma   90.00
#
_symmetry.space_group_name_H-M   'P 1'
#
loop_
_entity.id
_entity.type
_entity.pdbx_description
1 polymer ?
#
loop_
_entity_poly.entity_id
_entity_poly.type
_entity_poly.pdbx_seq_one_letter_code
_entity_poly.pdbx_strand_id
1 'polypeptide(L)'
;MAPSLTSDALNAIIPNEEESTQTQSPPSSCGSDDDRQEELEHLGLADTVLNDDNWSWLRELLDPVRDATVRSQGKLFFARLFKTQDAAGMEATLSEMESWRGSLGDESEHKLARALFLLGYDKSMSLDTT
;
A
#
# COMPACT_ATOMS: atom_id res chain seq x y z
N MET A 1 -10.97 -11.74 57.61
CA MET A 1 -11.80 -10.56 57.28
C MET A 1 -11.26 -9.37 58.07
N ALA A 2 -11.36 -8.18 57.47
CA ALA A 2 -10.66 -6.91 57.78
C ALA A 2 -9.24 -6.83 57.16
N PRO A 3 -8.92 -5.71 56.49
CA PRO A 3 -8.71 -4.46 57.22
C PRO A 3 -9.58 -3.29 56.75
N SER A 4 -9.99 -2.47 57.72
CA SER A 4 -10.44 -1.10 57.55
C SER A 4 -9.22 -0.21 57.32
N LEU A 5 -9.27 0.68 56.33
CA LEU A 5 -8.33 1.78 56.18
C LEU A 5 -9.08 3.08 56.49
N THR A 6 -8.66 3.77 57.54
CA THR A 6 -9.04 5.16 57.81
C THR A 6 -7.79 6.02 57.76
N SER A 7 -7.86 7.01 56.87
CA SER A 7 -7.45 8.41 57.04
C SER A 7 -6.17 8.70 57.83
N ASP A 8 -5.08 8.92 57.10
CA ASP A 8 -4.09 9.95 57.42
C ASP A 8 -3.80 10.68 56.12
N ALA A 9 -4.34 11.89 55.97
CA ALA A 9 -3.71 13.14 56.37
C ALA A 9 -3.03 13.75 55.15
N LEU A 10 -3.89 14.46 54.40
CA LEU A 10 -3.54 15.56 53.51
C LEU A 10 -2.46 16.42 54.18
N ASN A 11 -1.21 16.29 53.73
CA ASN A 11 -0.20 17.29 53.99
C ASN A 11 0.16 17.93 52.66
N ALA A 12 -0.24 19.19 52.57
CA ALA A 12 0.02 20.09 51.47
C ALA A 12 1.53 20.29 51.30
N ILE A 13 2.05 20.04 50.10
CA ILE A 13 3.25 20.69 49.59
C ILE A 13 2.97 21.02 48.13
N ILE A 14 2.70 22.29 47.87
CA ILE A 14 2.79 22.90 46.55
C ILE A 14 4.29 23.01 46.21
N PRO A 15 4.70 22.71 44.98
CA PRO A 15 5.77 23.47 44.35
C PRO A 15 5.22 24.27 43.18
N ASN A 16 5.36 25.59 43.27
CA ASN A 16 5.26 26.48 42.12
C ASN A 16 6.34 26.12 41.10
N GLU A 17 5.88 26.09 39.85
CA GLU A 17 6.48 26.68 38.65
C GLU A 17 7.98 26.51 38.41
N GLU A 18 8.28 25.86 37.28
CA GLU A 18 9.21 26.26 36.22
C GLU A 18 9.95 25.04 35.67
N GLU A 19 9.40 24.37 34.66
CA GLU A 19 10.29 23.68 33.71
C GLU A 19 9.66 23.47 32.32
N SER A 20 10.33 24.12 31.36
CA SER A 20 10.48 23.70 29.97
C SER A 20 9.24 23.61 29.10
N THR A 21 9.06 24.68 28.31
CA THR A 21 8.61 24.62 26.92
C THR A 21 9.28 23.46 26.18
N GLN A 22 8.64 22.28 26.18
CA GLN A 22 8.83 21.30 25.13
C GLN A 22 7.56 21.29 24.29
N THR A 23 7.47 22.29 23.41
CA THR A 23 6.75 22.17 22.14
C THR A 23 7.28 20.90 21.48
N GLN A 24 6.56 19.78 21.69
CA GLN A 24 6.68 18.64 20.81
C GLN A 24 6.16 19.11 19.46
N SER A 25 7.09 19.56 18.61
CA SER A 25 6.87 19.65 17.18
C SER A 25 6.25 18.32 16.74
N PRO A 26 5.11 18.32 16.03
CA PRO A 26 4.64 17.09 15.44
C PRO A 26 5.76 16.51 14.57
N PRO A 27 5.92 15.18 14.51
CA PRO A 27 6.90 14.57 13.62
C PRO A 27 6.64 15.12 12.21
N SER A 28 7.70 15.64 11.58
CA SER A 28 7.70 16.08 10.19
C SER A 28 7.28 14.92 9.30
N SER A 29 5.97 14.79 9.06
CA SER A 29 5.37 13.88 8.10
C SER A 29 5.41 14.53 6.72
N CYS A 30 6.61 14.79 6.20
CA CYS A 30 6.81 15.36 4.86
C CYS A 30 7.09 14.30 3.77
N GLY A 31 6.87 13.01 4.05
CA GLY A 31 7.09 11.93 3.08
C GLY A 31 5.83 11.17 2.66
N SER A 32 4.78 11.17 3.48
CA SER A 32 3.60 10.31 3.23
C SER A 32 2.63 10.86 2.19
N ASP A 33 2.65 12.17 1.93
CA ASP A 33 1.68 12.78 1.01
C ASP A 33 2.09 12.58 -0.46
N ASP A 34 3.40 12.49 -0.74
CA ASP A 34 3.92 12.29 -2.10
C ASP A 34 3.66 10.86 -2.59
N ASP A 35 3.97 9.85 -1.76
CA ASP A 35 3.72 8.44 -2.07
C ASP A 35 2.22 8.16 -2.30
N ARG A 36 1.35 8.82 -1.53
CA ARG A 36 -0.11 8.69 -1.66
C ARG A 36 -0.63 9.35 -2.92
N GLN A 37 -0.05 10.49 -3.30
CA GLN A 37 -0.41 11.18 -4.53
C GLN A 37 -0.01 10.33 -5.74
N GLU A 38 1.19 9.75 -5.73
CA GLU A 38 1.64 8.84 -6.78
C GLU A 38 0.72 7.61 -6.90
N GLU A 39 0.30 7.00 -5.79
CA GLU A 39 -0.63 5.87 -5.80
C GLU A 39 -1.97 6.24 -6.46
N LEU A 40 -2.53 7.40 -6.12
CA LEU A 40 -3.77 7.90 -6.71
C LEU A 40 -3.65 8.15 -8.22
N GLU A 41 -2.52 8.67 -8.67
CA GLU A 41 -2.25 8.87 -10.11
C GLU A 41 -2.20 7.54 -10.86
N HIS A 42 -1.57 6.52 -10.27
CA HIS A 42 -1.53 5.19 -10.87
C HIS A 42 -2.90 4.53 -10.89
N LEU A 43 -3.71 4.69 -9.84
CA LEU A 43 -5.08 4.18 -9.82
C LEU A 43 -5.96 4.86 -10.88
N GLY A 44 -5.87 6.18 -11.02
CA GLY A 44 -6.58 6.92 -12.06
C GLY A 44 -6.17 6.52 -13.48
N LEU A 45 -4.87 6.27 -13.68
CA LEU A 45 -4.37 5.71 -14.94
C LEU A 45 -4.92 4.31 -15.19
N ALA A 46 -4.87 3.43 -14.18
CA ALA A 46 -5.41 2.07 -14.29
C ALA A 46 -6.88 2.10 -14.68
N ASP A 47 -7.71 2.91 -14.02
CA ASP A 47 -9.13 3.02 -14.33
C ASP A 47 -9.38 3.52 -15.76
N THR A 48 -8.55 4.45 -16.24
CA THR A 48 -8.65 4.97 -17.61
C THR A 48 -8.26 3.91 -18.63
N VAL A 49 -7.12 3.24 -18.44
CA VAL A 49 -6.59 2.26 -19.39
C VAL A 49 -7.42 0.98 -19.37
N LEU A 50 -7.84 0.51 -18.20
CA LEU A 50 -8.70 -0.66 -18.06
C LEU A 50 -10.05 -0.48 -18.74
N ASN A 51 -10.51 0.74 -19.04
CA ASN A 51 -11.73 0.99 -19.80
C ASN A 51 -11.61 0.65 -21.30
N ASP A 52 -10.41 0.51 -21.84
CA ASP A 52 -10.18 0.07 -23.22
C ASP A 52 -10.47 -1.43 -23.39
N ASP A 53 -11.06 -1.82 -24.53
CA ASP A 53 -11.45 -3.20 -24.82
C ASP A 53 -10.27 -4.17 -24.88
N ASN A 54 -9.06 -3.68 -25.19
CA ASN A 54 -7.83 -4.47 -25.16
C ASN A 54 -7.51 -5.02 -23.76
N TRP A 55 -8.04 -4.39 -22.71
CA TRP A 55 -7.85 -4.78 -21.31
C TRP A 55 -9.10 -5.38 -20.67
N SER A 56 -10.13 -5.69 -21.47
CA SER A 56 -11.36 -6.35 -21.01
C SER A 56 -11.10 -7.64 -20.22
N TRP A 57 -10.16 -8.48 -20.69
CA TRP A 57 -9.77 -9.71 -20.00
C TRP A 57 -9.22 -9.46 -18.59
N LEU A 58 -8.52 -8.34 -18.36
CA LEU A 58 -7.98 -8.01 -17.04
C LEU A 58 -9.08 -7.47 -16.12
N ARG A 59 -10.06 -6.74 -16.67
CA ARG A 59 -11.28 -6.38 -15.93
C ARG A 59 -12.03 -7.63 -15.47
N GLU A 60 -12.20 -8.62 -16.35
CA GLU A 60 -12.87 -9.90 -16.02
C GLU A 60 -12.14 -10.69 -14.91
N LEU A 61 -10.82 -10.49 -14.75
CA LEU A 61 -10.05 -11.05 -13.63
C LEU A 61 -10.16 -10.23 -12.33
N LEU A 62 -10.36 -8.92 -12.43
CA LEU A 62 -10.55 -8.02 -11.28
C LEU A 62 -11.96 -8.13 -10.68
N ASP A 63 -12.99 -8.33 -11.51
CA ASP A 63 -14.39 -8.43 -11.10
C ASP A 63 -14.69 -9.47 -10.01
N PRO A 64 -14.16 -10.72 -10.08
CA PRO A 64 -14.41 -11.72 -9.05
C PRO A 64 -13.63 -11.48 -7.75
N VAL A 65 -12.61 -10.63 -7.74
CA VAL A 65 -11.83 -10.31 -6.53
C VAL A 65 -12.67 -9.42 -5.62
N ARG A 66 -13.09 -9.95 -4.47
CA ARG A 66 -14.01 -9.27 -3.54
C ARG A 66 -13.31 -8.27 -2.63
N ASP A 67 -12.07 -8.56 -2.26
CA ASP A 67 -11.27 -7.68 -1.42
C ASP A 67 -10.89 -6.41 -2.21
N ALA A 68 -11.36 -5.26 -1.72
CA ALA A 68 -11.12 -3.98 -2.36
C ALA A 68 -9.64 -3.57 -2.33
N THR A 69 -8.91 -3.93 -1.27
CA THR A 69 -7.47 -3.69 -1.15
C THR A 69 -6.71 -4.51 -2.17
N VAL A 70 -7.04 -5.80 -2.31
CA VAL A 70 -6.41 -6.67 -3.33
C VAL A 70 -6.72 -6.17 -4.73
N ARG A 71 -7.96 -5.74 -4.99
CA ARG A 71 -8.35 -5.18 -6.30
C ARG A 71 -7.60 -3.89 -6.61
N SER A 72 -7.50 -2.97 -5.66
CA SER A 72 -6.74 -1.72 -5.82
C SER A 72 -5.25 -1.99 -6.02
N GLN A 73 -4.66 -2.92 -5.26
CA GLN A 73 -3.26 -3.31 -5.43
C GLN A 73 -3.03 -3.92 -6.83
N GLY A 74 -3.94 -4.75 -7.32
CA GLY A 74 -3.88 -5.28 -8.69
C GLY A 74 -3.90 -4.19 -9.76
N LYS A 75 -4.72 -3.16 -9.59
CA LYS A 75 -4.74 -1.97 -10.46
C LYS A 75 -3.44 -1.18 -10.39
N LEU A 76 -2.89 -1.01 -9.19
CA LEU A 76 -1.62 -0.31 -8.97
C LEU A 76 -0.48 -1.04 -9.71
N PHE A 77 -0.38 -2.36 -9.55
CA PHE A 77 0.60 -3.16 -10.28
C PHE A 77 0.39 -3.06 -11.79
N PHE A 78 -0.85 -3.16 -12.27
CA PHE A 78 -1.12 -2.96 -13.69
C PHE A 78 -0.62 -1.60 -14.20
N ALA A 79 -0.92 -0.50 -13.50
CA ALA A 79 -0.47 0.82 -13.89
C ALA A 79 1.06 0.96 -13.89
N ARG A 80 1.74 0.40 -12.88
CA ARG A 80 3.20 0.34 -12.84
C ARG A 80 3.74 -0.43 -14.04
N LEU A 81 3.28 -1.66 -14.27
CA LEU A 81 3.67 -2.48 -15.43
C LEU A 81 3.42 -1.74 -16.75
N PHE A 82 2.31 -1.03 -16.88
CA PHE A 82 1.96 -0.27 -18.07
C PHE A 82 2.93 0.91 -18.31
N LYS A 83 3.25 1.69 -17.27
CA LYS A 83 4.11 2.88 -17.38
C LYS A 83 5.60 2.58 -17.48
N THR A 84 6.09 1.53 -16.80
CA THR A 84 7.53 1.23 -16.71
C THR A 84 8.13 1.02 -18.10
N GLN A 85 9.27 1.66 -18.37
CA GLN A 85 9.97 1.58 -19.67
C GLN A 85 11.38 1.01 -19.57
N ASP A 86 11.85 0.74 -18.36
CA ASP A 86 13.19 0.23 -18.10
C ASP A 86 13.13 -1.13 -17.38
N ALA A 87 14.15 -1.95 -17.60
CA ALA A 87 14.23 -3.30 -17.05
C ALA A 87 14.32 -3.31 -15.51
N ALA A 88 15.01 -2.35 -14.90
CA ALA A 88 15.19 -2.28 -13.46
C ALA A 88 13.86 -2.01 -12.72
N GLY A 89 13.07 -1.05 -13.20
CA GLY A 89 11.73 -0.78 -12.69
C GLY A 89 10.79 -1.97 -12.88
N MET A 90 10.97 -2.75 -13.97
CA MET A 90 10.17 -3.94 -14.23
C MET A 90 10.51 -5.06 -13.25
N GLU A 91 11.81 -5.33 -13.05
CA GLU A 91 12.32 -6.32 -12.09
C GLU A 91 11.86 -5.99 -10.65
N ALA A 92 11.95 -4.72 -10.26
CA ALA A 92 11.47 -4.26 -8.95
C ALA A 92 9.96 -4.52 -8.77
N THR A 93 9.16 -4.19 -9.78
CA THR A 93 7.70 -4.40 -9.76
C THR A 93 7.37 -5.90 -9.67
N LEU A 94 8.03 -6.75 -10.47
CA LEU A 94 7.82 -8.20 -10.45
C LEU A 94 8.19 -8.82 -9.09
N SER A 95 9.29 -8.38 -8.48
CA SER A 95 9.72 -8.84 -7.15
C SER A 95 8.71 -8.49 -6.06
N GLU A 96 8.13 -7.29 -6.11
CA GLU A 96 7.06 -6.88 -5.20
C GLU A 96 5.79 -7.71 -5.40
N MET A 97 5.44 -8.03 -6.66
CA MET A 97 4.30 -8.88 -6.98
C MET A 97 4.45 -10.32 -6.48
N GLU A 98 5.65 -10.88 -6.49
CA GLU A 98 5.92 -12.21 -5.91
C GLU A 98 5.65 -12.22 -4.41
N SER A 99 6.09 -11.17 -3.71
CA SER A 99 5.84 -10.99 -2.28
C SER A 99 4.34 -10.82 -2.01
N TRP A 100 3.67 -9.97 -2.79
CA TRP A 100 2.23 -9.75 -2.70
C TRP A 100 1.43 -11.04 -2.94
N ARG A 101 1.80 -11.84 -3.95
CA ARG A 101 1.14 -13.11 -4.26
C ARG A 101 1.15 -14.08 -3.08
N GLY A 102 2.21 -14.07 -2.25
CA GLY A 102 2.28 -14.90 -1.05
C GLY A 102 1.28 -14.52 0.05
N SER A 103 0.69 -13.32 -0.02
CA SER A 103 -0.30 -12.82 0.94
C SER A 103 -1.76 -13.10 0.56
N LEU A 104 -2.00 -13.60 -0.66
CA LEU A 104 -3.35 -13.80 -1.20
C LEU A 104 -4.01 -15.07 -0.64
N GLY A 105 -5.32 -15.02 -0.45
CA GLY A 105 -6.09 -16.12 0.14
C GLY A 105 -6.93 -16.88 -0.87
N ASP A 106 -7.49 -16.17 -1.86
CA ASP A 106 -8.49 -16.73 -2.77
C ASP A 106 -7.90 -17.11 -4.13
N GLU A 107 -8.50 -18.11 -4.78
CA GLU A 107 -8.09 -18.57 -6.12
C GLU A 107 -8.25 -17.47 -7.19
N SER A 108 -9.27 -16.62 -7.08
CA SER A 108 -9.45 -15.46 -7.98
C SER A 108 -8.32 -14.45 -7.85
N GLU A 109 -7.84 -14.22 -6.64
CA GLU A 109 -6.73 -13.30 -6.35
C GLU A 109 -5.43 -13.86 -6.92
N HIS A 110 -5.18 -15.15 -6.72
CA HIS A 110 -4.02 -15.83 -7.31
C HIS A 110 -4.05 -15.81 -8.84
N LYS A 111 -5.22 -15.96 -9.47
CA LYS A 111 -5.37 -15.83 -10.92
C LYS A 111 -5.04 -14.43 -11.41
N LEU A 112 -5.56 -13.39 -10.74
CA LEU A 112 -5.22 -12.01 -11.03
C LEU A 112 -3.71 -11.77 -10.92
N ALA A 113 -3.11 -12.15 -9.79
CA ALA A 113 -1.68 -11.96 -9.56
C ALA A 113 -0.82 -12.68 -10.59
N ARG A 114 -1.17 -13.92 -10.94
CA ARG A 114 -0.48 -14.69 -11.98
C ARG A 114 -0.58 -14.01 -13.35
N ALA A 115 -1.76 -13.52 -13.73
CA ALA A 115 -1.96 -12.88 -15.02
C ALA A 115 -1.17 -11.56 -15.13
N LEU A 116 -1.18 -10.74 -14.07
CA LEU A 116 -0.37 -9.53 -14.01
C LEU A 116 1.13 -9.87 -14.07
N PHE A 117 1.59 -10.90 -13.36
CA PHE A 117 3.00 -11.29 -13.35
C PHE A 117 3.46 -11.72 -14.75
N LEU A 118 2.65 -12.52 -15.45
CA LEU A 118 2.94 -12.94 -16.81
C LEU A 118 2.95 -11.75 -17.79
N LEU A 119 2.05 -10.79 -17.63
CA LEU A 119 2.04 -9.55 -18.41
C LEU A 119 3.35 -8.76 -18.20
N GLY A 120 3.78 -8.61 -16.94
CA GLY A 120 5.03 -7.91 -16.62
C GLY A 120 6.27 -8.64 -17.13
N TYR A 121 6.30 -9.96 -17.00
CA TYR A 121 7.40 -10.80 -17.49
C TYR A 121 7.50 -10.78 -19.02
N ASP A 122 6.39 -10.85 -19.75
CA ASP A 122 6.38 -10.71 -21.21
C ASP A 122 6.95 -9.34 -21.65
N LYS A 123 6.58 -8.28 -20.93
CA LYS A 123 7.12 -6.95 -21.16
C LYS A 123 8.61 -6.86 -20.80
N SER A 124 9.07 -7.46 -19.71
CA SER A 124 10.49 -7.44 -19.32
C SER A 124 11.38 -8.08 -20.39
N MET A 125 10.92 -9.20 -20.96
CA MET A 125 11.63 -9.89 -22.05
C MET A 125 11.74 -9.02 -23.31
N SER A 126 10.81 -8.08 -23.51
CA SER A 126 10.89 -7.11 -24.61
C SER A 126 11.89 -5.99 -24.31
N LEU A 127 12.00 -5.55 -23.05
CA LEU A 127 12.91 -4.48 -22.63
C LEU A 127 14.39 -4.92 -22.64
N ASP A 128 14.67 -6.18 -22.30
CA ASP A 128 16.03 -6.74 -22.28
C ASP A 128 16.66 -6.87 -23.68
N THR A 129 15.85 -6.73 -24.74
CA THR A 129 16.32 -6.83 -26.14
C THR A 129 16.73 -5.49 -26.76
N THR A 130 16.58 -4.39 -26.02
CA THR A 130 16.87 -3.01 -26.45
C THR A 130 18.17 -2.49 -25.85
#